data_AF-A0A8H5MDW9-F1
#
_entry.id   AF-A0A8H5MDW9-F1
#
_cell.length_a   1.000
_cell.length_b   1.000
_cell.length_c   1.000
_cell.angle_alpha   90.00
_cell.angle_beta   90.00
_cell.angle_gamma   90.00
#
_symmetry.space_group_name_H-M   'P 1'
#
loop_
_entity.id
_entity.type
_entity.pdbx_description
1 polymer ?
#
loop_
_entity_poly.entity_id
_entity_poly.type
_entity_poly.pdbx_seq_one_letter_code
_entity_poly.pdbx_strand_id
1 'polypeptide(L)'
;MRRAQSVRHRTRESLGNTSQFGTVGGAGYQLALHADDLGVLREGDETDADVLRRQLLEKDRECDRLKTNLSLLQSQLTLRPPIEHVQALEREYKDLELLLQGTQRENERCMGEIERMKIREKMLERELARLAGDNWQDTLDISPGVPAAVGTVGRSSTFHQRSNTASSMTGPVGSSPNKSSPAQNPASPPGGDGQDSAALAAHIEKVRLLVLGMETRLSNREGQLQEMVKRAEGEGRRWEGLAQA
;
A
#
# COMPACT_ATOMS: atom_id res chain seq x y z
N MET A 1 13.25 -17.29 25.62
CA MET A 1 12.99 -18.34 24.60
C MET A 1 11.64 -18.09 23.93
N ARG A 2 11.60 -17.44 22.77
CA ARG A 2 10.44 -17.46 21.86
C ARG A 2 10.93 -17.58 20.41
N ARG A 3 10.22 -18.43 19.68
CA ARG A 3 10.58 -19.11 18.44
C ARG A 3 10.41 -18.16 17.25
N ALA A 4 11.49 -17.88 16.51
CA ALA A 4 11.42 -17.17 15.23
C ALA A 4 10.91 -18.13 14.15
N GLN A 5 9.79 -17.79 13.49
CA GLN A 5 9.31 -18.51 12.32
C GLN A 5 10.02 -17.96 11.08
N SER A 6 10.76 -18.85 10.41
CA SER A 6 11.46 -18.60 9.16
C SER A 6 10.45 -18.46 8.02
N VAL A 7 10.32 -17.25 7.48
CA VAL A 7 9.55 -16.97 6.27
C VAL A 7 10.44 -17.34 5.07
N ARG A 8 10.08 -18.42 4.38
CA ARG A 8 10.76 -18.89 3.17
C ARG A 8 10.46 -17.93 2.02
N HIS A 9 11.47 -17.21 1.55
CA HIS A 9 11.43 -16.53 0.26
C HIS A 9 11.29 -17.58 -0.85
N ARG A 10 10.13 -17.61 -1.51
CA ARG A 10 10.01 -18.26 -2.82
C ARG A 10 10.61 -17.33 -3.86
N THR A 11 11.78 -17.69 -4.37
CA THR A 11 12.31 -17.18 -5.63
C THR A 11 11.30 -17.48 -6.72
N ARG A 12 10.72 -16.42 -7.27
CA ARG A 12 9.86 -16.45 -8.46
C ARG A 12 10.74 -16.85 -9.63
N GLU A 13 10.52 -18.07 -10.13
CA GLU A 13 11.15 -18.57 -11.34
C GLU A 13 10.82 -17.63 -12.51
N SER A 14 11.89 -17.21 -13.17
CA SER A 14 11.87 -16.46 -14.42
C SER A 14 11.33 -17.39 -15.51
N LEU A 15 10.06 -17.18 -15.91
CA LEU A 15 9.53 -17.76 -17.14
C LEU A 15 10.16 -17.03 -18.32
N GLY A 16 11.34 -17.51 -18.71
CA GLY A 16 11.93 -17.24 -20.02
C GLY A 16 11.00 -17.75 -21.11
N ASN A 17 10.18 -16.85 -21.64
CA ASN A 17 9.37 -17.05 -22.83
C ASN A 17 10.30 -17.02 -24.06
N THR A 18 11.09 -18.08 -24.24
CA THR A 18 11.82 -18.33 -25.49
C THR A 18 10.89 -19.09 -26.42
N SER A 19 10.21 -18.31 -27.27
CA SER A 19 10.08 -18.54 -28.72
C SER A 19 10.35 -19.99 -29.17
N GLN A 20 9.37 -20.87 -28.91
CA GLN A 20 9.21 -22.10 -29.67
C GLN A 20 8.41 -21.72 -30.94
N PHE A 21 9.09 -21.14 -31.92
CA PHE A 21 8.57 -21.06 -33.27
C PHE A 21 8.45 -22.49 -33.76
N GLY A 22 7.22 -23.01 -33.71
CA GLY A 22 6.88 -24.31 -34.22
C GLY A 22 7.21 -24.40 -35.70
N THR A 23 8.22 -25.20 -36.01
CA THR A 23 8.28 -26.01 -37.22
C THR A 23 7.09 -26.98 -37.20
N VAL A 24 5.91 -26.48 -37.57
CA VAL A 24 4.74 -27.30 -37.87
C VAL A 24 4.58 -27.34 -39.39
N GLY A 25 4.80 -28.51 -39.96
CA GLY A 25 4.05 -28.92 -41.16
C GLY A 25 4.72 -28.69 -42.52
N GLY A 26 6.05 -28.74 -42.60
CA GLY A 26 6.75 -28.93 -43.88
C GLY A 26 6.82 -30.41 -44.28
N ALA A 27 5.69 -31.11 -44.33
CA ALA A 27 5.64 -32.49 -44.81
C ALA A 27 4.28 -32.77 -45.46
N GLY A 28 4.31 -32.96 -46.79
CA GLY A 28 3.31 -33.79 -47.47
C GLY A 28 2.04 -33.10 -47.94
N TYR A 29 2.15 -32.15 -48.87
CA TYR A 29 1.21 -32.14 -49.99
C TYR A 29 2.02 -32.11 -51.27
N GLN A 30 2.19 -33.31 -51.78
CA GLN A 30 2.74 -33.61 -53.09
C GLN A 30 2.01 -32.73 -54.11
N LEU A 31 2.75 -31.82 -54.75
CA LEU A 31 2.52 -31.53 -56.17
C LEU A 31 2.83 -32.81 -56.96
N ALA A 32 2.02 -33.86 -56.76
CA ALA A 32 1.92 -34.99 -57.65
C ALA A 32 0.95 -34.57 -58.75
N LEU A 33 1.42 -33.64 -59.58
CA LEU A 33 0.71 -33.09 -60.73
C LEU A 33 1.40 -33.50 -62.03
N HIS A 34 2.00 -34.70 -62.09
CA HIS A 34 2.60 -35.25 -63.31
C HIS A 34 2.27 -36.75 -63.43
N ALA A 35 1.42 -37.05 -64.44
CA ALA A 35 1.22 -38.34 -65.13
C ALA A 35 0.82 -39.52 -64.22
N ASP A 36 -0.44 -39.93 -64.12
CA ASP A 36 -1.32 -40.44 -65.20
C ASP A 36 -0.58 -41.23 -66.27
N ASP A 37 -0.29 -42.49 -65.96
CA ASP A 37 -0.40 -43.56 -66.95
C ASP A 37 -0.82 -44.85 -66.24
N LEU A 38 -1.84 -45.50 -66.79
CA LEU A 38 -2.37 -46.82 -66.42
C LEU A 38 -3.35 -46.88 -65.23
N GLY A 39 -4.58 -46.46 -65.51
CA GLY A 39 -5.71 -47.40 -65.53
C GLY A 39 -6.09 -48.06 -64.21
N VAL A 40 -6.86 -47.33 -63.38
CA VAL A 40 -7.94 -47.92 -62.58
C VAL A 40 -9.08 -46.91 -62.57
N LEU A 41 -10.17 -47.24 -63.26
CA LEU A 41 -11.46 -46.55 -63.13
C LEU A 41 -11.89 -46.61 -61.66
N ARG A 42 -11.52 -45.58 -60.89
CA ARG A 42 -12.13 -45.33 -59.58
C ARG A 42 -13.47 -44.68 -59.86
N GLU A 43 -14.52 -45.49 -59.92
CA GLU A 43 -15.90 -45.04 -59.73
C GLU A 43 -16.01 -44.41 -58.33
N GLY A 44 -15.77 -43.12 -58.32
CA GLY A 44 -15.63 -42.24 -57.16
C GLY A 44 -15.21 -40.88 -57.68
N ASP A 45 -15.87 -40.43 -58.75
CA ASP A 45 -15.61 -39.19 -59.47
C ASP A 45 -15.97 -37.97 -58.60
N GLU A 46 -15.20 -37.73 -57.55
CA GLU A 46 -15.06 -36.37 -57.05
C GLU A 46 -14.35 -35.60 -58.18
N THR A 47 -15.13 -34.80 -58.92
CA THR A 47 -14.56 -33.95 -59.97
C THR A 47 -13.55 -32.99 -59.34
N ASP A 48 -12.48 -32.61 -60.04
CA ASP A 48 -11.51 -31.63 -59.53
C ASP A 48 -12.19 -30.35 -58.99
N ALA A 49 -13.33 -29.99 -59.58
CA ALA A 49 -14.19 -28.90 -59.13
C ALA A 49 -14.74 -29.10 -57.71
N ASP A 50 -15.09 -30.33 -57.32
CA ASP A 50 -15.59 -30.65 -55.98
C ASP A 50 -14.49 -30.63 -54.92
N VAL A 51 -13.28 -31.05 -55.28
CA VAL A 51 -12.08 -30.92 -54.43
C VAL A 51 -11.78 -29.44 -54.15
N LEU A 52 -11.80 -28.60 -55.20
CA LEU A 52 -11.59 -27.16 -55.06
C LEU A 52 -12.68 -26.48 -54.23
N ARG A 53 -13.95 -26.89 -54.36
CA ARG A 53 -15.05 -26.39 -53.50
C ARG A 53 -14.84 -26.77 -52.03
N ARG A 54 -14.43 -28.00 -51.74
CA ARG A 54 -14.14 -28.45 -50.37
C ARG A 54 -12.99 -27.64 -49.76
N GLN A 55 -11.91 -27.45 -50.52
CA GLN A 55 -10.77 -26.64 -50.10
C GLN A 55 -11.15 -25.18 -49.88
N LEU A 56 -11.97 -24.58 -50.75
CA LEU A 56 -12.44 -23.21 -50.59
C LEU A 56 -13.26 -23.06 -49.29
N LEU A 57 -14.19 -23.98 -49.03
CA LEU A 57 -14.98 -23.97 -47.80
C LEU A 57 -14.12 -24.16 -46.54
N GLU A 58 -13.09 -25.00 -46.62
CA GLU A 58 -12.14 -25.18 -45.52
C GLU A 58 -11.34 -23.90 -45.27
N LYS A 59 -10.92 -23.22 -46.35
CA LYS A 59 -10.22 -21.93 -46.28
C LYS A 59 -11.11 -20.81 -45.76
N ASP A 60 -12.40 -20.78 -46.11
CA ASP A 60 -13.36 -19.80 -45.58
C ASP A 60 -13.55 -20.00 -44.07
N ARG A 61 -13.73 -21.26 -43.63
CA ARG A 61 -13.82 -21.59 -42.20
C ARG A 61 -12.54 -21.23 -41.44
N GLU A 62 -11.39 -21.46 -42.04
CA GLU A 62 -10.10 -21.05 -41.49
C GLU A 62 -10.01 -19.51 -41.38
N CYS A 63 -10.42 -18.78 -42.41
CA CYS A 63 -10.46 -17.33 -42.40
C CYS A 63 -11.38 -16.78 -41.30
N ASP A 64 -12.56 -17.37 -41.10
CA ASP A 64 -13.49 -16.94 -40.05
C ASP A 64 -12.95 -17.21 -38.65
N ARG A 65 -12.28 -18.36 -38.44
CA ARG A 65 -11.55 -18.64 -37.19
C ARG A 65 -10.45 -17.61 -36.93
N LEU A 66 -9.65 -17.30 -37.95
CA LEU A 66 -8.57 -16.32 -37.84
C LEU A 66 -9.11 -14.91 -37.55
N LYS A 67 -10.19 -14.49 -38.20
CA LYS A 67 -10.86 -13.21 -37.91
C LYS A 67 -11.37 -13.16 -36.47
N THR A 68 -11.99 -14.24 -36.00
CA THR A 68 -12.48 -14.33 -34.61
C THR A 68 -11.32 -14.22 -33.62
N ASN A 69 -10.22 -14.94 -33.87
CA ASN A 69 -9.02 -14.87 -33.05
C ASN A 69 -8.38 -13.48 -33.08
N LEU A 70 -8.34 -12.82 -34.23
CA LEU A 70 -7.81 -11.46 -34.39
C LEU A 70 -8.65 -10.46 -33.59
N SER A 71 -9.98 -10.54 -33.70
CA SER A 71 -10.91 -9.72 -32.93
C SER A 71 -10.73 -9.94 -31.41
N LEU A 72 -10.55 -11.19 -30.98
CA LEU A 72 -10.31 -11.52 -29.58
C LEU A 72 -9.00 -10.91 -29.08
N LEU A 73 -7.90 -11.10 -29.82
CA LEU A 73 -6.60 -10.54 -29.46
C LEU A 73 -6.61 -9.01 -29.43
N GLN A 74 -7.30 -8.38 -30.38
CA GLN A 74 -7.45 -6.93 -30.40
C GLN A 74 -8.22 -6.44 -29.16
N SER A 75 -9.29 -7.12 -28.76
CA SER A 75 -10.02 -6.80 -27.52
C SER A 75 -9.13 -6.93 -26.27
N GLN A 76 -8.29 -7.97 -26.20
CA GLN A 76 -7.34 -8.15 -25.10
C GLN A 76 -6.27 -7.05 -25.08
N LEU A 77 -5.80 -6.63 -26.26
CA LEU A 77 -4.80 -5.56 -26.38
C LEU A 77 -5.37 -4.23 -25.88
N THR A 78 -6.63 -3.94 -26.16
CA THR A 78 -7.30 -2.70 -25.70
C THR A 78 -7.55 -2.67 -24.19
N LEU A 79 -7.66 -3.83 -23.54
CA LEU A 79 -7.80 -3.92 -22.08
C LEU A 79 -6.48 -3.77 -21.33
N ARG A 80 -5.34 -3.85 -22.03
CA ARG A 80 -4.04 -3.75 -21.39
C ARG A 80 -3.81 -2.30 -20.91
N PRO A 81 -3.55 -2.09 -19.61
CA PRO A 81 -3.20 -0.77 -19.11
C PRO A 81 -1.97 -0.23 -19.82
N PRO A 82 -1.89 1.10 -20.08
CA PRO A 82 -0.72 1.70 -20.68
C PRO A 82 0.50 1.46 -19.80
N ILE A 83 1.66 1.21 -20.43
CA ILE A 83 2.90 0.89 -19.72
C ILE A 83 3.30 2.00 -18.73
N GLU A 84 2.96 3.25 -19.03
CA GLU A 84 3.19 4.41 -18.17
C GLU A 84 2.46 4.27 -16.82
N HIS A 85 1.25 3.70 -16.82
CA HIS A 85 0.50 3.44 -15.59
C HIS A 85 1.17 2.38 -14.73
N VAL A 86 1.66 1.30 -15.35
CA VAL A 86 2.42 0.26 -14.65
C VAL A 86 3.71 0.82 -14.06
N GLN A 87 4.44 1.63 -14.84
CA GLN A 87 5.67 2.29 -14.36
C GLN A 87 5.40 3.32 -13.25
N ALA A 88 4.27 4.01 -13.27
CA ALA A 88 3.87 4.91 -12.20
C ALA A 88 3.61 4.14 -10.89
N LEU A 89 2.87 3.04 -10.96
CA LEU A 89 2.64 2.16 -9.80
C LEU A 89 3.95 1.56 -9.26
N GLU A 90 4.87 1.15 -10.13
CA GLU A 90 6.19 0.65 -9.71
C GLU A 90 7.04 1.70 -9.00
N ARG A 91 6.94 2.98 -9.40
CA ARG A 91 7.61 4.10 -8.71
C ARG A 91 6.98 4.36 -7.35
N GLU A 92 5.66 4.46 -7.29
CA GLU A 92 4.92 4.70 -6.05
C GLU A 92 5.14 3.57 -5.03
N TYR A 93 5.19 2.32 -5.49
CA TYR A 93 5.56 1.18 -4.64
C TYR A 93 6.95 1.33 -4.04
N LYS A 94 7.95 1.76 -4.83
CA LYS A 94 9.32 2.00 -4.33
C LYS A 94 9.36 3.15 -3.32
N ASP A 95 8.58 4.20 -3.56
CA ASP A 95 8.49 5.35 -2.65
C ASP A 95 7.84 4.95 -1.32
N LEU A 96 6.78 4.15 -1.36
CA LEU A 96 6.11 3.60 -0.18
C LEU A 96 7.03 2.67 0.62
N GLU A 97 7.80 1.82 -0.08
CA GLU A 97 8.79 0.94 0.56
C GLU A 97 9.87 1.75 1.30
N LEU A 98 10.37 2.84 0.69
CA LEU A 98 11.33 3.74 1.33
C LEU A 98 10.74 4.41 2.58
N LEU A 99 9.49 4.86 2.51
CA LEU A 99 8.79 5.48 3.64
C LEU A 99 8.55 4.47 4.78
N LEU A 100 8.17 3.24 4.44
CA LEU A 100 7.99 2.16 5.41
C LEU A 100 9.29 1.87 6.16
N GLN A 101 10.40 1.72 5.43
CA GLN A 101 11.72 1.51 6.04
C GLN A 101 12.15 2.69 6.91
N GLY A 102 11.89 3.93 6.46
CA GLY A 102 12.12 5.13 7.26
C GLY A 102 11.34 5.12 8.58
N THR A 103 10.07 4.74 8.53
CA THR A 103 9.19 4.66 9.71
C THR A 103 9.61 3.55 10.67
N GLN A 104 10.01 2.38 10.16
CA GLN A 104 10.52 1.29 10.99
C GLN A 104 11.79 1.69 11.73
N ARG A 105 12.74 2.31 11.02
CA ARG A 105 13.99 2.81 11.63
C ARG A 105 13.71 3.84 12.73
N GLU A 106 12.73 4.72 12.51
CA GLU A 106 12.34 5.71 13.51
C GLU A 106 11.67 5.06 14.74
N ASN A 107 10.81 4.07 14.52
CA ASN A 107 10.20 3.32 15.63
C ASN A 107 11.25 2.61 16.48
N GLU A 108 12.25 1.99 15.85
CA GLU A 108 13.37 1.34 16.56
C GLU A 108 14.18 2.36 17.38
N ARG A 109 14.46 3.54 16.81
CA ARG A 109 15.14 4.64 17.52
C ARG A 109 14.34 5.10 18.74
N CYS A 110 13.04 5.36 18.57
CA CYS A 110 12.13 5.81 19.62
C CYS A 110 12.01 4.76 20.74
N MET A 111 11.89 3.48 20.40
CA MET A 111 11.89 2.40 21.38
C MET A 111 13.17 2.39 22.22
N GLY A 112 14.33 2.57 21.58
CA GLY A 112 15.61 2.69 22.29
C GLY A 112 15.70 3.92 23.20
N GLU A 113 15.10 5.04 22.82
CA GLU A 113 15.00 6.25 23.66
C GLU A 113 14.13 6.03 24.89
N ILE A 114 12.97 5.42 24.71
CA ILE A 114 12.06 5.06 25.80
C ILE A 114 12.77 4.13 26.80
N GLU A 115 13.53 3.15 26.32
CA GLU A 115 14.29 2.24 27.19
C GLU A 115 15.38 2.98 27.99
N ARG A 116 16.13 3.90 27.36
CA ARG A 116 17.11 4.74 28.08
C ARG A 116 16.44 5.61 29.14
N MET A 117 15.29 6.21 28.83
CA MET A 117 14.52 7.01 29.78
C MET A 117 14.04 6.16 30.97
N LYS A 118 13.50 4.96 30.72
CA LYS A 118 13.09 4.03 31.79
C LYS A 118 14.25 3.60 32.69
N ILE A 119 15.44 3.41 32.13
CA ILE A 119 16.64 3.08 32.92
C ILE A 119 17.02 4.26 33.82
N ARG A 120 17.02 5.49 33.27
CA ARG A 120 17.32 6.71 34.03
C ARG A 120 16.29 6.96 35.11
N GLU A 121 15.01 6.82 34.80
CA GLU A 121 13.89 6.92 35.74
C GLU A 121 14.08 5.96 36.92
N LYS A 122 14.30 4.67 36.65
CA LYS A 122 14.59 3.68 37.69
C LYS A 122 15.83 4.00 38.53
N MET A 123 16.84 4.66 37.96
CA MET A 123 18.00 5.10 38.73
C MET A 123 17.63 6.21 39.71
N LEU A 124 16.85 7.19 39.26
CA LEU A 124 16.37 8.29 40.09
C LEU A 124 15.39 7.79 41.18
N GLU A 125 14.49 6.88 40.84
CA GLU A 125 13.58 6.25 41.82
C GLU A 125 14.34 5.53 42.94
N ARG A 126 15.44 4.82 42.61
CA ARG A 126 16.29 4.16 43.61
C ARG A 126 17.00 5.17 44.51
N GLU A 127 17.50 6.28 43.94
CA GLU A 127 18.16 7.32 44.74
C GLU A 127 17.16 8.07 45.65
N LEU A 128 15.94 8.32 45.17
CA LEU A 128 14.87 8.88 46.00
C LEU A 128 14.50 7.94 47.14
N ALA A 129 14.34 6.64 46.85
CA ALA A 129 14.09 5.63 47.88
C ALA A 129 15.23 5.57 48.91
N ARG A 130 16.49 5.69 48.46
CA ARG A 130 17.67 5.71 49.33
C ARG A 130 17.69 6.92 50.28
N LEU A 131 17.26 8.09 49.82
CA LEU A 131 17.32 9.35 50.59
C LEU A 131 16.09 9.62 51.45
N ALA A 132 14.89 9.29 50.96
CA ALA A 132 13.61 9.61 51.61
C ALA A 132 12.83 8.37 52.09
N GLY A 133 13.40 7.17 51.91
CA GLY A 133 12.76 5.88 52.23
C GLY A 133 11.88 5.35 51.10
N ASP A 134 11.44 4.10 51.21
CA ASP A 134 10.67 3.41 50.16
C ASP A 134 9.33 4.12 49.83
N ASN A 135 8.78 4.87 50.78
CA ASN A 135 7.54 5.65 50.63
C ASN A 135 7.82 7.12 50.26
N TRP A 136 8.90 7.39 49.52
CA TRP A 136 9.30 8.76 49.15
C TRP A 136 8.18 9.56 48.44
N GLN A 137 7.26 8.88 47.75
CA GLN A 137 6.10 9.51 47.12
C GLN A 137 5.15 10.11 48.16
N ASP A 138 4.83 9.35 49.21
CA ASP A 138 3.96 9.81 50.30
C ASP A 138 4.65 10.88 51.14
N THR A 139 5.96 10.73 51.43
CA THR A 139 6.74 11.72 52.19
C THR A 139 6.85 13.06 51.47
N LEU A 140 6.84 13.05 50.13
CA LEU A 140 6.93 14.25 49.30
C LEU A 140 5.57 14.74 48.78
N ASP A 141 4.46 14.14 49.23
CA ASP A 141 3.10 14.38 48.71
C ASP A 141 3.01 14.33 47.18
N ILE A 142 3.86 13.52 46.53
CA ILE A 142 3.85 13.31 45.09
C ILE A 142 2.78 12.26 44.84
N SER A 143 1.58 12.73 44.48
CA SER A 143 0.47 11.86 44.08
C SER A 143 1.00 10.80 43.10
N PRO A 144 0.84 9.50 43.39
CA PRO A 144 1.32 8.44 42.51
C PRO A 144 0.66 8.67 41.16
N GLY A 145 1.47 9.12 40.21
CA GLY A 145 1.00 9.57 38.92
C GLY A 145 0.16 8.46 38.33
N VAL A 146 -1.15 8.72 38.19
CA VAL A 146 -2.09 7.81 37.51
C VAL A 146 -1.36 7.37 36.25
N PRO A 147 -1.16 6.06 36.00
CA PRO A 147 -0.37 5.59 34.88
C PRO A 147 -0.98 6.26 33.66
N ALA A 148 -0.23 7.21 33.11
CA ALA A 148 -0.72 8.04 32.03
C ALA A 148 -1.06 7.06 30.92
N ALA A 149 -2.36 6.80 30.74
CA ALA A 149 -2.88 6.27 29.51
C ALA A 149 -2.50 7.31 28.46
N VAL A 150 -1.32 7.12 27.86
CA VAL A 150 -0.76 7.77 26.69
C VAL A 150 -1.50 9.06 26.32
N GLY A 151 -1.09 10.17 26.93
CA GLY A 151 -1.51 11.50 26.52
C GLY A 151 -1.95 12.38 27.69
N THR A 152 -1.32 13.55 27.80
CA THR A 152 -1.63 14.63 28.77
C THR A 152 -1.23 14.27 30.22
N VAL A 153 -0.21 14.84 30.86
CA VAL A 153 0.10 16.27 30.99
C VAL A 153 1.60 16.49 31.30
N GLY A 154 2.26 17.27 30.44
CA GLY A 154 3.21 18.33 30.82
C GLY A 154 4.50 18.03 31.60
N ARG A 155 5.61 17.85 30.87
CA ARG A 155 6.82 18.71 30.98
C ARG A 155 7.84 18.41 29.87
N SER A 156 8.05 19.40 29.01
CA SER A 156 9.13 19.55 28.02
C SER A 156 9.42 18.40 27.05
N SER A 157 8.59 18.24 26.03
CA SER A 157 9.05 17.81 24.70
C SER A 157 8.04 18.20 23.63
N THR A 158 8.42 19.19 22.83
CA THR A 158 7.62 19.84 21.81
C THR A 158 7.77 19.11 20.48
N PHE A 159 7.34 17.85 20.34
CA PHE A 159 7.26 17.22 19.01
C PHE A 159 6.10 16.20 18.90
N HIS A 160 5.07 16.61 18.16
CA HIS A 160 4.08 15.85 17.40
C HIS A 160 3.37 14.63 18.05
N GLN A 161 2.25 14.88 18.72
CA GLN A 161 1.11 13.96 18.65
C GLN A 161 0.39 14.15 17.30
N ARG A 162 0.39 13.11 16.47
CA ARG A 162 -0.51 13.00 15.32
C ARG A 162 -1.80 12.31 15.78
N SER A 163 -2.92 12.89 15.34
CA SER A 163 -4.29 12.44 15.58
C SER A 163 -4.52 10.98 15.18
N ASN A 164 -4.97 10.17 16.14
CA ASN A 164 -5.71 8.94 15.90
C ASN A 164 -7.20 9.28 15.78
N THR A 165 -7.78 9.12 14.59
CA THR A 165 -9.24 8.96 14.42
C THR A 165 -9.54 7.48 14.29
N ALA A 166 -9.71 6.79 15.42
CA ALA A 166 -10.29 5.45 15.49
C ALA A 166 -11.56 5.53 16.33
N SER A 167 -12.71 5.52 15.66
CA SER A 167 -14.02 5.43 16.29
C SER A 167 -14.25 3.99 16.77
N SER A 168 -14.16 3.76 18.08
CA SER A 168 -14.63 2.55 18.76
C SER A 168 -15.87 2.90 19.57
N MET A 169 -17.04 2.44 19.12
CA MET A 169 -18.27 2.50 19.90
C MET A 169 -18.31 1.34 20.90
N THR A 170 -18.08 1.64 22.18
CA THR A 170 -18.48 0.79 23.32
C THR A 170 -18.88 1.67 24.51
N GLY A 171 -20.19 1.87 24.69
CA GLY A 171 -20.76 2.47 25.90
C GLY A 171 -21.12 1.40 26.96
N PRO A 172 -21.10 1.72 28.27
CA PRO A 172 -21.27 0.75 29.35
C PRO A 172 -22.73 0.59 29.81
N VAL A 173 -22.91 -0.49 30.57
CA VAL A 173 -24.13 -1.16 31.03
C VAL A 173 -24.88 -0.38 32.12
N GLY A 174 -26.21 -0.35 32.06
CA GLY A 174 -27.09 0.14 33.13
C GLY A 174 -28.53 -0.41 33.05
N SER A 175 -28.77 -1.50 33.78
CA SER A 175 -29.99 -2.00 34.43
C SER A 175 -31.41 -1.66 33.89
N SER A 176 -32.11 -2.72 33.44
CA SER A 176 -33.57 -2.95 33.26
C SER A 176 -34.48 -2.53 34.46
N PRO A 177 -35.84 -2.41 34.33
CA PRO A 177 -36.70 -3.31 33.52
C PRO A 177 -38.01 -2.78 32.86
N ASN A 178 -38.51 -3.62 31.95
CA ASN A 178 -39.93 -3.90 31.63
C ASN A 178 -40.73 -2.93 30.72
N LYS A 179 -41.02 -3.38 29.48
CA LYS A 179 -42.37 -3.62 28.93
C LYS A 179 -42.37 -3.97 27.43
N SER A 180 -42.89 -5.15 27.12
CA SER A 180 -43.66 -5.58 25.93
C SER A 180 -43.31 -5.08 24.51
N SER A 181 -43.02 -6.04 23.63
CA SER A 181 -43.08 -5.99 22.15
C SER A 181 -44.46 -5.51 21.63
N PRO A 182 -44.61 -5.08 20.36
CA PRO A 182 -44.54 -6.00 19.21
C PRO A 182 -43.80 -5.47 17.96
N ALA A 183 -43.48 -6.42 17.09
CA ALA A 183 -42.83 -6.28 15.80
C ALA A 183 -43.52 -5.31 14.83
N GLN A 184 -42.73 -4.59 14.03
CA GLN A 184 -43.10 -4.15 12.68
C GLN A 184 -41.84 -3.78 11.88
N ASN A 185 -41.55 -4.61 10.86
CA ASN A 185 -40.86 -4.15 9.65
C ASN A 185 -41.75 -3.12 8.95
N PRO A 186 -41.17 -2.17 8.20
CA PRO A 186 -41.35 -2.26 6.76
C PRO A 186 -40.08 -1.92 5.95
N ALA A 187 -40.04 -2.52 4.77
CA ALA A 187 -39.03 -2.33 3.74
C ALA A 187 -39.20 -1.01 2.95
N SER A 188 -38.05 -0.36 2.66
CA SER A 188 -37.68 0.44 1.46
C SER A 188 -38.46 1.73 1.10
N PRO A 189 -37.82 2.82 0.59
CA PRO A 189 -36.96 2.84 -0.62
C PRO A 189 -35.62 3.63 -0.53
N PRO A 190 -34.72 3.49 -1.54
CA PRO A 190 -33.43 4.18 -1.63
C PRO A 190 -33.53 5.50 -2.42
N GLY A 191 -32.88 6.57 -1.95
CA GLY A 191 -32.82 7.84 -2.67
C GLY A 191 -32.31 8.98 -1.81
N GLY A 192 -30.99 9.03 -1.56
CA GLY A 192 -30.37 10.06 -0.72
C GLY A 192 -28.88 10.30 -0.94
N ASP A 193 -28.29 9.89 -2.07
CA ASP A 193 -26.82 9.90 -2.25
C ASP A 193 -26.21 11.28 -2.55
N GLY A 194 -27.02 12.33 -2.72
CA GLY A 194 -26.53 13.67 -3.08
C GLY A 194 -26.02 14.51 -1.90
N GLN A 195 -26.57 14.31 -0.71
CA GLN A 195 -26.28 15.14 0.47
C GLN A 195 -24.98 14.72 1.16
N ASP A 196 -24.69 13.42 1.17
CA ASP A 196 -23.47 12.84 1.73
C ASP A 196 -22.24 13.17 0.89
N SER A 197 -22.39 13.25 -0.44
CA SER A 197 -21.31 13.61 -1.37
C SER A 197 -20.84 15.06 -1.19
N ALA A 198 -21.78 16.00 -1.05
CA ALA A 198 -21.45 17.41 -0.81
C ALA A 198 -20.82 17.63 0.57
N ALA A 199 -21.30 16.93 1.61
CA ALA A 199 -20.72 16.96 2.94
C ALA A 199 -19.28 16.38 2.96
N LEU A 200 -19.05 15.30 2.22
CA LEU A 200 -17.71 14.71 2.05
C LEU A 200 -16.76 15.66 1.32
N ALA A 201 -17.22 16.32 0.25
CA ALA A 201 -16.42 17.30 -0.50
C ALA A 201 -15.98 18.48 0.40
N ALA A 202 -16.91 19.03 1.19
CA ALA A 202 -16.61 20.11 2.14
C ALA A 202 -15.62 19.66 3.23
N HIS A 203 -15.72 18.40 3.69
CA HIS A 203 -14.77 17.83 4.65
C HIS A 203 -13.36 17.71 4.05
N ILE A 204 -13.25 17.22 2.81
CA ILE A 204 -11.97 17.12 2.09
C ILE A 204 -11.33 18.50 1.93
N GLU A 205 -12.10 19.52 1.58
CA GLU A 205 -11.58 20.89 1.43
C GLU A 205 -11.09 21.48 2.76
N LYS A 206 -11.81 21.24 3.85
CA LYS A 206 -11.36 21.61 5.20
C LYS A 206 -10.05 20.94 5.59
N VAL A 207 -9.87 19.66 5.27
CA VAL A 207 -8.61 18.93 5.52
C VAL A 207 -7.48 19.50 4.67
N ARG A 208 -7.72 19.80 3.39
CA ARG A 208 -6.72 20.42 2.51
C ARG A 208 -6.24 21.77 3.04
N LEU A 209 -7.16 22.64 3.46
CA LEU A 209 -6.80 23.93 4.07
C LEU A 209 -6.01 23.77 5.36
N LEU A 210 -6.35 22.77 6.19
CA LEU A 210 -5.61 22.49 7.41
C LEU A 210 -4.18 22.03 7.12
N VAL A 211 -4.01 21.11 6.16
CA VAL A 211 -2.70 20.62 5.73
C VAL A 211 -1.84 21.77 5.20
N LEU A 212 -2.37 22.59 4.30
CA LEU A 212 -1.66 23.73 3.75
C LEU A 212 -1.26 24.75 4.84
N GLY A 213 -2.15 24.99 5.80
CA GLY A 213 -1.86 25.85 6.95
C GLY A 213 -0.80 25.27 7.88
N MET A 214 -0.76 23.94 8.05
CA MET A 214 0.28 23.26 8.82
C MET A 214 1.64 23.30 8.11
N GLU A 215 1.67 23.07 6.80
CA GLU A 215 2.88 23.15 5.97
C GLU A 215 3.50 24.56 6.02
N THR A 216 2.67 25.60 5.90
CA THR A 216 3.12 27.00 5.99
C THR A 216 3.77 27.29 7.36
N ARG A 217 3.15 26.83 8.45
CA ARG A 217 3.70 27.04 9.81
C ARG A 217 4.98 26.25 10.05
N LEU A 218 5.07 25.03 9.54
CA LEU A 218 6.27 24.19 9.64
C LEU A 218 7.42 24.80 8.86
N SER A 219 7.19 25.24 7.62
CA SER A 219 8.18 25.91 6.79
C SER A 219 8.73 27.18 7.44
N ASN A 220 7.85 28.02 8.01
CA ASN A 220 8.28 29.22 8.75
C ASN A 220 9.13 28.88 9.98
N ARG A 221 8.74 27.85 10.75
CA ARG A 221 9.49 27.43 11.94
C ARG A 221 10.84 26.82 11.55
N GLU A 222 10.90 26.07 10.46
CA GLU A 222 12.15 25.55 9.92
C GLU A 222 13.11 26.68 9.53
N GLY A 223 12.61 27.72 8.85
CA GLY A 223 13.41 28.91 8.55
C GLY A 223 13.96 29.59 9.81
N GLN A 224 13.13 29.78 10.84
CA GLN A 224 13.56 30.34 12.12
C GLN A 224 14.60 29.48 12.83
N LEU A 225 14.42 28.16 12.82
CA LEU A 225 15.38 27.22 13.40
C LEU A 225 16.72 27.27 12.65
N GLN A 226 16.70 27.28 11.32
CA GLN A 226 17.91 27.40 10.51
C GLN A 226 18.65 28.72 10.79
N GLU A 227 17.93 29.83 10.98
CA GLU A 227 18.53 31.11 11.34
C GLU A 227 19.16 31.08 12.74
N MET A 228 18.49 30.47 13.72
CA MET A 228 19.05 30.29 15.06
C MET A 228 20.28 29.39 15.07
N VAL A 229 20.29 28.30 14.30
CA VAL A 229 21.47 27.43 14.16
C VAL A 229 22.63 28.21 13.53
N LYS A 230 22.40 28.93 12.43
CA LYS A 230 23.43 29.77 11.80
C LYS A 230 24.01 30.81 12.77
N ARG A 231 23.15 31.42 13.60
CA ARG A 231 23.58 32.37 14.62
C ARG A 231 24.45 31.72 15.69
N ALA A 232 24.00 30.58 16.23
CA ALA A 232 24.73 29.81 17.24
C ALA A 232 26.08 29.32 16.72
N GLU A 233 26.15 28.83 15.48
CA GLU A 233 27.41 28.45 14.84
C GLU A 233 28.35 29.64 14.65
N GLY A 234 27.82 30.81 14.28
CA GLY A 234 28.60 32.04 14.15
C GLY A 234 29.18 32.51 15.49
N GLU A 235 28.41 32.43 16.57
CA GLU A 235 28.88 32.72 17.93
C GLU A 235 29.92 31.69 18.40
N GLY A 236 29.70 30.41 18.12
CA GLY A 236 30.67 29.34 18.42
C GLY A 236 32.04 29.59 17.79
N ARG A 237 32.07 29.95 16.50
CA ARG A 237 33.31 30.30 15.79
C ARG A 237 34.01 31.52 16.39
N ARG A 238 33.26 32.51 16.88
CA ARG A 238 33.84 33.70 17.55
C ARG A 238 34.52 33.32 18.86
N TRP A 239 33.89 32.47 19.68
CA TRP A 239 34.47 32.00 20.93
C TRP A 239 35.68 31.11 20.71
N GLU A 240 35.65 30.24 19.70
CA GLU A 240 36.78 29.39 19.34
C GLU A 240 38.01 30.21 18.91
N GLY A 241 37.80 31.28 18.13
CA GLY A 241 38.87 32.21 17.74
C GLY A 241 39.49 32.98 18.92
N LEU A 242 38.70 33.29 19.95
CA LEU A 242 39.19 33.93 21.18
C LEU A 242 39.89 32.95 22.13
N ALA A 243 39.56 31.67 22.07
CA ALA A 243 40.20 30.64 22.89
C ALA A 243 41.57 30.18 22.37
N GLN A 244 41.86 30.45 21.09
CA GLN A 244 43.15 30.11 20.46
C GLN A 244 44.16 31.26 20.45
N ALA A 245 43.76 32.47 20.85
CA ALA A 245 44.61 33.66 20.96
C ALA A 245 45.11 33.85 22.39
#